data_AF-A0A1X7ARU3-F1
#
_entry.id   AF-A0A1X7ARU3-F1
#
_cell.length_a   1.000
_cell.length_b   1.000
_cell.length_c   1.000
_cell.angle_alpha   90.00
_cell.angle_beta   90.00
_cell.angle_gamma   90.00
#
_symmetry.space_group_name_H-M   'P 1'
#
loop_
_entity.id
_entity.type
_entity.pdbx_description
1 polymer ?
#
loop_
_entity_poly.entity_id
_entity_poly.type
_entity_poly.pdbx_seq_one_letter_code
_entity_poly.pdbx_strand_id
1 'polypeptide(L)'
;MFNKLRGVPYIEPNAWLIRRKVSTTTNALNSLAMGVLSGGVYTAMQALDKATGGDGGFKEYTYSYTSNVNHYKDVLRAHMGSNFERESGGYPLGIKSLHDFRVHKVTSEKARKTLVGKGLKLPSNWTLNQRSVFDRAVKAKVVEEANKKWNSEVAKQGLRIPPNQSWLSFQKNPSIQARIKQEMGDFYVSPTLADWNNVQFKQHVLEVNVQRKTREFIGILKAQQKEFGDGGSLEHEGKQALRATIIPPISMSLSLFLVILTVVKLPGKTVALLQVSGVMKKGAGNHKLAHAAALKVAPLLIIFVLPVMLWDNKYTDEKSAVNYFLDKVDEESSFLTSHALHWLLTTQPMMQPMGEGVDNGLGITRAFKVIEPAIASFDKRFGGEEVKPVKTRAIPGLYPLTIKTNVPNAKIMIMNIKPSYKPGIQLPPGQYIIRVVAPDGRAVRATVKLTEKQRVFRINL
;
A
#
# COMPACT_ATOMS: atom_id res chain seq x y z
N MET A 1 3.47 23.37 77.94
CA MET A 1 3.88 22.18 77.16
C MET A 1 3.10 22.14 75.84
N PHE A 2 3.38 23.07 74.92
CA PHE A 2 2.83 23.06 73.55
C PHE A 2 3.95 23.48 72.61
N ASN A 3 4.87 22.56 72.34
CA ASN A 3 5.94 22.79 71.37
C ASN A 3 5.77 21.80 70.22
N LYS A 4 5.65 22.36 69.01
CA LYS A 4 5.63 21.72 67.70
C LYS A 4 4.38 20.90 67.32
N LEU A 5 3.27 21.60 67.11
CA LEU A 5 2.47 21.31 65.91
C LEU A 5 3.27 21.83 64.71
N ARG A 6 3.85 20.92 63.91
CA ARG A 6 4.61 21.27 62.69
C ARG A 6 3.71 22.13 61.78
N GLY A 7 4.07 23.40 61.60
CA GLY A 7 3.44 24.32 60.62
C GLY A 7 2.73 25.55 61.21
N VAL A 8 2.44 25.61 62.51
CA VAL A 8 1.81 26.79 63.12
C VAL A 8 2.90 27.69 63.72
N PRO A 9 3.06 28.95 63.27
CA PRO A 9 3.99 29.88 63.90
C PRO A 9 3.55 30.18 65.33
N TYR A 10 4.47 30.67 66.16
CA TYR A 10 4.12 31.09 67.52
C TYR A 10 3.06 32.19 67.46
N ILE A 11 1.93 31.98 68.13
CA ILE A 11 0.84 32.95 68.27
C ILE A 11 0.82 33.36 69.74
N GLU A 12 0.96 34.66 70.00
CA GLU A 12 0.96 35.19 71.36
C GLU A 12 -0.33 34.82 72.11
N PRO A 13 -0.27 34.48 73.41
CA PRO A 13 -1.45 34.08 74.20
C PRO A 13 -2.62 35.08 74.17
N ASN A 14 -2.33 36.37 74.05
CA ASN A 14 -3.31 37.46 73.97
C ASN A 14 -4.16 37.42 72.67
N ALA A 15 -3.59 36.95 71.55
CA ALA A 15 -4.26 36.89 70.25
C ALA A 15 -5.41 35.88 70.24
N TRP A 16 -5.43 34.94 71.18
CA TRP A 16 -6.51 33.96 71.36
C TRP A 16 -7.72 34.54 72.12
N LEU A 17 -7.59 35.68 72.78
CA LEU A 17 -8.60 36.24 73.67
C LEU A 17 -9.53 37.21 72.94
N ILE A 18 -10.80 37.26 73.34
CA ILE A 18 -11.75 38.30 72.92
C ILE A 18 -11.93 39.36 73.99
N ARG A 19 -12.02 40.62 73.56
CA ARG A 19 -12.30 41.79 74.42
C ARG A 19 -13.81 41.82 74.71
N ARG A 20 -14.21 41.69 75.98
CA ARG A 20 -15.61 41.85 76.42
C ARG A 20 -15.72 43.09 77.30
N LYS A 21 -16.73 43.93 77.05
CA LYS A 21 -17.00 45.09 77.89
C LYS A 21 -17.46 44.61 79.27
N VAL A 22 -16.84 45.11 80.33
CA VAL A 22 -17.28 44.78 81.70
C VAL A 22 -18.47 45.67 82.02
N SER A 23 -19.56 45.07 82.52
CA SER A 23 -20.75 45.83 82.87
C SER A 23 -20.47 46.72 84.09
N THR A 24 -21.09 47.90 84.14
CA THR A 24 -20.93 48.88 85.22
C THR A 24 -21.28 48.29 86.59
N THR A 25 -22.24 47.36 86.62
CA THR A 25 -22.67 46.67 87.85
C THR A 25 -21.64 45.62 88.31
N THR A 26 -21.01 44.88 87.40
CA THR A 26 -19.91 43.96 87.74
C THR A 26 -18.68 44.72 88.27
N ASN A 27 -18.38 45.87 87.67
CA ASN A 27 -17.29 46.75 88.11
C ASN A 27 -17.53 47.33 89.52
N ALA A 28 -18.76 47.73 89.82
CA ALA A 28 -19.16 48.18 91.15
C ALA A 28 -19.07 47.06 92.19
N LEU A 29 -19.57 45.85 91.87
CA LEU A 29 -19.53 44.69 92.75
C LEU A 29 -18.11 44.23 93.08
N ASN A 30 -17.22 44.17 92.09
CA ASN A 30 -15.82 43.80 92.31
C ASN A 30 -15.09 44.83 93.19
N SER A 31 -15.40 46.12 93.01
CA SER A 31 -14.80 47.21 93.79
C SER A 31 -15.30 47.22 95.25
N LEU A 32 -16.57 46.86 95.48
CA LEU A 32 -17.12 46.64 96.81
C LEU A 32 -16.51 45.40 97.48
N ALA A 33 -16.39 44.27 96.78
CA ALA A 33 -15.82 43.04 97.33
C ALA A 33 -14.33 43.20 97.70
N MET A 34 -13.52 43.80 96.82
CA MET A 34 -12.13 44.13 97.12
C MET A 34 -12.03 45.17 98.25
N GLY A 35 -12.98 46.12 98.29
CA GLY A 35 -13.12 47.07 99.39
C GLY A 35 -13.30 46.38 100.75
N VAL A 36 -14.17 45.38 100.84
CA VAL A 36 -14.38 44.59 102.06
C VAL A 36 -13.13 43.80 102.43
N LEU A 37 -12.48 43.14 101.46
CA LEU A 37 -11.27 42.34 101.69
C LEU A 37 -10.05 43.19 102.09
N SER A 38 -9.95 44.43 101.61
CA SER A 38 -8.85 45.36 101.92
C SER A 38 -9.13 46.28 103.11
N GLY A 39 -10.23 46.07 103.86
CA GLY A 39 -10.60 46.93 104.98
C GLY A 39 -10.94 48.38 104.58
N GLY A 40 -11.53 48.58 103.40
CA GLY A 40 -11.99 49.89 102.89
C GLY A 40 -10.97 50.71 102.12
N VAL A 41 -9.67 50.35 102.19
CA VAL A 41 -8.57 51.12 101.59
C VAL A 41 -8.67 51.21 100.06
N TYR A 42 -8.99 50.10 99.38
CA TYR A 42 -9.08 50.05 97.91
C TYR A 42 -10.20 50.93 97.34
N THR A 43 -11.36 50.97 98.00
CA THR A 43 -12.51 51.78 97.59
C THR A 43 -12.27 53.27 97.82
N ALA A 44 -11.57 53.62 98.91
CA ALA A 44 -11.16 55.00 99.18
C ALA A 44 -10.15 55.51 98.14
N MET A 45 -9.18 54.68 97.74
CA MET A 45 -8.24 55.03 96.67
C MET A 45 -8.93 55.22 95.31
N GLN A 46 -9.86 54.34 94.92
CA GLN A 46 -10.62 54.52 93.68
C GLN A 46 -11.49 55.78 93.69
N ALA A 47 -12.10 56.13 94.83
CA ALA A 47 -12.91 57.34 94.99
C ALA A 47 -12.05 58.61 94.90
N LEU A 48 -10.86 58.60 95.51
CA LEU A 48 -9.90 59.70 95.44
C LEU A 48 -9.39 59.88 94.01
N ASP A 49 -9.00 58.79 93.33
CA ASP A 49 -8.51 58.79 91.96
C ASP A 49 -9.56 59.36 90.98
N LYS A 50 -10.83 58.96 91.15
CA LYS A 50 -11.96 59.50 90.37
C LYS A 50 -12.24 60.97 90.66
N ALA A 51 -12.08 61.42 91.91
CA ALA A 51 -12.26 62.83 92.30
C ALA A 51 -11.14 63.74 91.78
N THR A 52 -9.94 63.19 91.54
CA THR A 52 -8.80 63.90 90.95
C THR A 52 -8.72 63.81 89.42
N GLY A 53 -9.78 63.29 88.76
CA GLY A 53 -9.87 63.21 87.31
C GLY A 53 -9.29 61.93 86.66
N GLY A 54 -8.93 60.92 87.45
CA GLY A 54 -8.55 59.58 86.99
C GLY A 54 -9.76 58.66 86.70
N ASP A 55 -9.51 57.54 86.03
CA ASP A 55 -10.55 56.58 85.58
C ASP A 55 -11.11 55.68 86.72
N GLY A 56 -10.69 55.92 87.97
CA GLY A 56 -11.23 55.26 89.16
C GLY A 56 -10.96 53.74 89.22
N GLY A 57 -9.98 53.25 88.45
CA GLY A 57 -9.60 51.83 88.42
C GLY A 57 -10.64 50.88 87.79
N PHE A 58 -11.67 51.42 87.13
CA PHE A 58 -12.67 50.59 86.46
C PHE A 58 -12.11 49.98 85.18
N LYS A 59 -12.08 48.65 85.10
CA LYS A 59 -11.70 47.99 83.84
C LYS A 59 -12.86 48.11 82.86
N GLU A 60 -12.67 48.88 81.80
CA GLU A 60 -13.67 48.98 80.74
C GLU A 60 -13.87 47.63 80.01
N TYR A 61 -12.84 46.78 79.98
CA TYR A 61 -12.86 45.50 79.27
C TYR A 61 -12.10 44.40 80.00
N THR A 62 -12.55 43.16 79.77
CA THR A 62 -11.86 41.93 80.18
C THR A 62 -11.54 41.08 78.96
N TYR A 63 -10.44 40.34 79.02
CA TYR A 63 -10.02 39.39 77.99
C TYR A 63 -10.43 37.99 78.41
N SER A 64 -11.18 37.29 77.55
CA SER A 64 -11.67 35.94 77.86
C SER A 64 -11.62 35.05 76.63
N TYR A 65 -11.51 33.74 76.84
CA TYR A 65 -11.67 32.76 75.78
C TYR A 65 -13.13 32.69 75.32
N THR A 66 -13.34 32.40 74.04
CA THR A 66 -14.67 32.24 73.43
C THR A 66 -14.91 30.78 73.05
N SER A 67 -16.16 30.34 72.98
CA SER A 67 -16.51 29.05 72.35
C SER A 67 -16.72 29.19 70.84
N ASN A 68 -16.67 30.41 70.29
CA ASN A 68 -16.83 30.66 68.87
C ASN A 68 -15.61 30.15 68.09
N VAL A 69 -15.79 29.02 67.41
CA VAL A 69 -14.76 28.38 66.58
C VAL A 69 -14.25 29.30 65.46
N ASN A 70 -15.08 30.23 64.96
CA ASN A 70 -14.67 31.14 63.88
C ASN A 70 -13.59 32.13 64.33
N HIS A 71 -13.64 32.61 65.58
CA HIS A 71 -12.60 33.47 66.16
C HIS A 71 -11.22 32.81 66.07
N TYR A 72 -11.13 31.56 66.54
CA TYR A 72 -9.88 30.82 66.50
C TYR A 72 -9.42 30.48 65.08
N LYS A 73 -10.37 30.19 64.16
CA LYS A 73 -10.05 29.99 62.74
C LYS A 73 -9.46 31.24 62.11
N ASP A 74 -9.96 32.43 62.45
CA ASP A 74 -9.47 33.68 61.87
C ASP A 74 -8.10 34.07 62.43
N VAL A 75 -7.87 33.87 63.73
CA VAL A 75 -6.54 34.03 64.36
C VAL A 75 -5.52 33.10 63.70
N LEU A 76 -5.86 31.83 63.51
CA LEU A 76 -5.02 30.85 62.83
C LEU A 76 -4.76 31.22 61.36
N ARG A 77 -5.79 31.64 60.61
CA ARG A 77 -5.64 32.05 59.21
C ARG A 77 -4.72 33.26 59.06
N ALA A 78 -4.84 34.25 59.94
CA ALA A 78 -4.01 35.45 59.91
C ALA A 78 -2.52 35.13 60.11
N HIS A 79 -2.20 34.20 61.02
CA HIS A 79 -0.82 33.84 61.33
C HIS A 79 -0.24 32.78 60.39
N MET A 80 -1.07 31.86 59.87
CA MET A 80 -0.60 30.79 58.98
C MET A 80 -0.59 31.18 57.50
N GLY A 81 -1.21 32.30 57.10
CA GLY A 81 -1.37 32.68 55.69
C GLY A 81 -0.06 32.74 54.90
N SER A 82 0.94 33.45 55.41
CA SER A 82 2.24 33.61 54.74
C SER A 82 3.02 32.30 54.65
N ASN A 83 3.01 31.49 55.72
CA ASN A 83 3.65 30.17 55.73
C ASN A 83 2.96 29.22 54.76
N PHE A 84 1.63 29.20 54.74
CA PHE A 84 0.86 28.36 53.84
C PHE A 84 1.09 28.75 52.37
N GLU A 85 1.13 30.04 52.04
CA GLU A 85 1.40 30.48 50.67
C GLU A 85 2.79 30.05 50.20
N ARG A 86 3.80 30.15 51.07
CA ARG A 86 5.15 29.67 50.78
C ARG A 86 5.18 28.14 50.59
N GLU A 87 4.60 27.38 51.50
CA GLU A 87 4.64 25.91 51.50
C GLU A 87 3.78 25.29 50.38
N SER A 88 2.64 25.90 50.05
CA SER A 88 1.79 25.49 48.93
C SER A 88 2.38 25.86 47.56
N GLY A 89 3.50 26.59 47.54
CA GLY A 89 4.14 27.05 46.33
C GLY A 89 3.33 28.12 45.60
N GLY A 90 2.79 29.08 46.35
CA GLY A 90 2.16 30.31 45.90
C GLY A 90 0.62 30.34 45.98
N TYR A 91 -0.03 29.45 46.72
CA TYR A 91 -1.50 29.46 46.84
C TYR A 91 -1.95 30.14 48.15
N PRO A 92 -2.89 31.10 48.08
CA PRO A 92 -3.44 31.71 49.29
C PRO A 92 -4.31 30.72 50.07
N LEU A 93 -4.40 30.92 51.39
CA LEU A 93 -5.42 30.27 52.21
C LEU A 93 -6.81 30.72 51.74
N GLY A 94 -7.74 29.76 51.56
CA GLY A 94 -9.14 30.07 51.33
C GLY A 94 -9.62 30.02 49.88
N ILE A 95 -8.92 29.32 48.98
CA ILE A 95 -9.49 28.89 47.69
C ILE A 95 -10.71 28.00 47.98
N LYS A 96 -11.92 28.48 47.61
CA LYS A 96 -13.18 27.86 48.03
C LYS A 96 -13.73 26.85 47.03
N SER A 97 -13.29 26.92 45.77
CA SER A 97 -13.80 26.07 44.71
C SER A 97 -12.70 25.58 43.76
N LEU A 98 -13.01 24.50 43.04
CA LEU A 98 -12.15 24.02 41.95
C LEU A 98 -12.03 25.05 40.83
N HIS A 99 -13.05 25.90 40.63
CA HIS A 99 -12.99 26.98 39.65
C HIS A 99 -11.94 28.02 40.06
N ASP A 100 -11.99 28.50 41.31
CA ASP A 100 -11.03 29.47 41.86
C ASP A 100 -9.60 28.94 41.79
N PHE A 101 -9.40 27.66 42.07
CA PHE A 101 -8.12 26.98 41.89
C PHE A 101 -7.66 27.04 40.43
N ARG A 102 -8.52 26.66 39.47
CA ARG A 102 -8.15 26.60 38.04
C ARG A 102 -7.85 27.98 37.44
N VAL A 103 -8.55 29.03 37.85
CA VAL A 103 -8.30 30.39 37.34
C VAL A 103 -7.15 31.09 38.05
N HIS A 104 -6.62 30.52 39.14
CA HIS A 104 -5.50 31.08 39.86
C HIS A 104 -4.24 31.18 38.98
N LYS A 105 -3.50 32.29 39.12
CA LYS A 105 -2.29 32.60 38.34
C LYS A 105 -1.26 31.46 38.42
N VAL A 106 -0.98 30.99 39.64
CA VAL A 106 -0.01 29.91 39.89
C VAL A 106 -0.40 28.60 39.20
N THR A 107 -1.68 28.24 39.17
CA THR A 107 -2.15 27.02 38.49
C THR A 107 -2.00 27.15 36.97
N SER A 108 -2.39 28.30 36.42
CA SER A 108 -2.25 28.59 34.99
C SER A 108 -0.79 28.59 34.55
N GLU A 109 0.12 29.19 35.32
CA GLU A 109 1.56 29.20 35.04
C GLU A 109 2.18 27.81 35.11
N LYS A 110 1.87 27.02 36.15
CA LYS A 110 2.34 25.63 36.29
C LYS A 110 1.83 24.77 35.12
N ALA A 111 0.54 24.84 34.82
CA ALA A 111 -0.07 24.12 33.69
C ALA A 111 0.57 24.53 32.36
N ARG A 112 0.74 25.83 32.11
CA ARG A 112 1.40 26.36 30.92
C ARG A 112 2.82 25.80 30.79
N LYS A 113 3.62 25.87 31.86
CA LYS A 113 5.01 25.37 31.86
C LYS A 113 5.07 23.89 31.48
N THR A 114 4.19 23.06 32.05
CA THR A 114 4.09 21.65 31.70
C THR A 114 3.69 21.44 30.24
N LEU A 115 2.70 22.19 29.73
CA LEU A 115 2.24 22.08 28.35
C LEU A 115 3.31 22.53 27.35
N VAL A 116 4.00 23.64 27.63
CA VAL A 116 5.15 24.12 26.84
C VAL A 116 6.30 23.11 26.87
N GLY A 117 6.59 22.50 28.03
CA GLY A 117 7.57 21.43 28.15
C GLY A 117 7.22 20.19 27.33
N LYS A 118 5.93 19.95 27.08
CA LYS A 118 5.45 18.92 26.14
C LYS A 118 5.45 19.39 24.68
N GLY A 119 6.00 20.56 24.36
CA GLY A 119 6.08 21.10 23.00
C GLY A 119 4.85 21.87 22.52
N LEU A 120 3.94 22.26 23.40
CA LEU A 120 2.80 23.12 23.03
C LEU A 120 3.21 24.59 22.97
N LYS A 121 2.88 25.30 21.89
CA LYS A 121 3.15 26.74 21.75
C LYS A 121 2.00 27.54 22.36
N LEU A 122 2.19 28.08 23.58
CA LEU A 122 1.18 28.85 24.31
C LEU A 122 1.67 30.27 24.71
N PRO A 123 0.81 31.30 24.62
CA PRO A 123 1.11 32.66 25.08
C PRO A 123 1.58 32.71 26.53
N SER A 124 2.41 33.68 26.90
CA SER A 124 2.89 33.87 28.29
C SER A 124 1.77 34.14 29.29
N ASN A 125 0.72 34.83 28.84
CA ASN A 125 -0.48 35.16 29.60
C ASN A 125 -1.61 34.12 29.49
N TRP A 126 -1.32 32.91 28.97
CA TRP A 126 -2.33 31.87 28.83
C TRP A 126 -2.82 31.37 30.19
N THR A 127 -4.12 31.14 30.29
CA THR A 127 -4.81 30.62 31.47
C THR A 127 -5.75 29.47 31.13
N LEU A 128 -6.12 28.67 32.12
CA LEU A 128 -6.97 27.49 31.94
C LEU A 128 -8.38 27.79 31.41
N ASN A 129 -8.87 29.03 31.51
CA ASN A 129 -10.16 29.43 30.94
C ASN A 129 -10.08 29.71 29.41
N GLN A 130 -8.88 29.93 28.87
CA GLN A 130 -8.65 30.16 27.44
C GLN A 130 -8.59 28.84 26.67
N ARG A 131 -9.68 28.08 26.71
CA ARG A 131 -9.76 26.74 26.11
C ARG A 131 -9.56 26.76 24.60
N SER A 132 -10.13 27.74 23.90
CA SER A 132 -9.98 27.89 22.45
C SER A 132 -8.53 28.12 22.01
N VAL A 133 -7.74 28.85 22.81
CA VAL A 133 -6.31 29.06 22.56
C VAL A 133 -5.55 27.73 22.69
N PHE A 134 -5.88 26.96 23.74
CA PHE A 134 -5.32 25.64 23.95
C PHE A 134 -5.66 24.69 22.80
N ASP A 135 -6.94 24.59 22.40
CA ASP A 135 -7.38 23.69 21.34
C ASP A 135 -6.71 24.02 19.99
N ARG A 136 -6.53 25.31 19.67
CA ARG A 136 -5.75 25.73 18.49
C ARG A 136 -4.29 25.32 18.59
N ALA A 137 -3.65 25.47 19.74
CA ALA A 137 -2.26 25.09 19.96
C ALA A 137 -2.06 23.57 19.84
N VAL A 138 -2.97 22.78 20.40
CA VAL A 138 -2.99 21.31 20.25
C VAL A 138 -3.19 20.93 18.79
N LYS A 139 -4.19 21.49 18.11
CA LYS A 139 -4.45 21.22 16.69
C LYS A 139 -3.22 21.53 15.84
N ALA A 140 -2.60 22.69 16.04
CA ALA A 140 -1.41 23.09 15.30
C ALA A 140 -0.27 22.09 15.51
N LYS A 141 0.01 21.71 16.76
CA LYS A 141 1.03 20.73 17.09
C LYS A 141 0.76 19.37 16.43
N VAL A 142 -0.45 18.84 16.57
CA VAL A 142 -0.83 17.54 16.02
C VAL A 142 -0.73 17.54 14.49
N VAL A 143 -1.17 18.61 13.83
CA VAL A 143 -1.04 18.77 12.37
C VAL A 143 0.44 18.84 11.95
N GLU A 144 1.27 19.58 12.68
CA GLU A 144 2.71 19.67 12.42
C GLU A 144 3.40 18.30 12.52
N GLU A 145 3.12 17.55 13.59
CA GLU A 145 3.65 16.21 13.80
C GLU A 145 3.16 15.21 12.73
N ALA A 146 1.86 15.25 12.41
CA ALA A 146 1.27 14.40 11.38
C ALA A 146 1.88 14.69 10.00
N ASN A 147 2.04 15.97 9.63
CA ASN A 147 2.65 16.38 8.37
C ASN A 147 4.12 15.98 8.30
N LYS A 148 4.87 16.13 9.39
CA LYS A 148 6.28 15.69 9.46
C LYS A 148 6.40 14.19 9.27
N LYS A 149 5.53 13.41 9.92
CA LYS A 149 5.48 11.95 9.77
C LYS A 149 5.11 11.55 8.33
N TRP A 150 4.06 12.15 7.77
CA TRP A 150 3.64 11.92 6.39
C TRP A 150 4.77 12.18 5.41
N ASN A 151 5.41 13.35 5.49
CA ASN A 151 6.51 13.72 4.60
C ASN A 151 7.69 12.74 4.71
N SER A 152 8.01 12.26 5.92
CA SER A 152 9.06 11.26 6.12
C SER A 152 8.71 9.93 5.46
N GLU A 153 7.49 9.41 5.65
CA GLU A 153 7.08 8.12 5.08
C GLU A 153 6.94 8.15 3.56
N VAL A 154 6.42 9.25 3.00
CA VAL A 154 6.27 9.43 1.56
C VAL A 154 7.64 9.59 0.88
N ALA A 155 8.58 10.31 1.51
CA ALA A 155 9.95 10.44 1.00
C ALA A 155 10.71 9.10 0.97
N LYS A 156 10.49 8.20 1.94
CA LYS A 156 11.07 6.84 1.93
C LYS A 156 10.63 6.03 0.71
N GLN A 157 9.46 6.32 0.15
CA GLN A 157 8.96 5.68 -1.07
C GLN A 157 9.40 6.40 -2.36
N GLY A 158 10.26 7.42 -2.27
CA GLY A 158 10.67 8.23 -3.41
C GLY A 158 9.56 9.14 -3.95
N LEU A 159 8.50 9.37 -3.18
CA LEU A 159 7.34 10.15 -3.57
C LEU A 159 7.41 11.57 -2.98
N ARG A 160 6.76 12.54 -3.64
CA ARG A 160 6.60 13.91 -3.13
C ARG A 160 5.12 14.30 -3.18
N ILE A 161 4.40 13.99 -2.10
CA ILE A 161 2.95 14.17 -2.02
C ILE A 161 2.63 15.01 -0.79
N PRO A 162 2.01 16.19 -0.95
CA PRO A 162 1.52 16.97 0.17
C PRO A 162 0.49 16.20 1.02
N PRO A 163 0.43 16.43 2.34
CA PRO A 163 -0.59 15.84 3.19
C PRO A 163 -1.98 16.46 2.91
N ASN A 164 -3.04 15.78 3.37
CA ASN A 164 -4.43 16.26 3.33
C ASN A 164 -4.96 16.61 1.91
N GLN A 165 -4.50 15.89 0.88
CA GLN A 165 -5.04 16.04 -0.46
C GLN A 165 -6.38 15.31 -0.62
N SER A 166 -7.26 15.87 -1.45
CA SER A 166 -8.44 15.13 -1.91
C SER A 166 -8.01 13.89 -2.69
N TRP A 167 -8.86 12.85 -2.71
CA TRP A 167 -8.58 11.64 -3.49
C TRP A 167 -8.31 11.93 -4.96
N LEU A 168 -9.04 12.87 -5.55
CA LEU A 168 -8.84 13.28 -6.95
C LEU A 168 -7.48 13.98 -7.15
N SER A 169 -7.10 14.87 -6.24
CA SER A 169 -5.80 15.56 -6.28
C SER A 169 -4.64 14.58 -6.10
N PHE A 170 -4.79 13.61 -5.20
CA PHE A 170 -3.81 12.55 -4.97
C PHE A 170 -3.58 11.73 -6.24
N GLN A 171 -4.65 11.27 -6.89
CA GLN A 171 -4.53 10.49 -8.13
C GLN A 171 -3.83 11.28 -9.23
N LYS A 172 -4.13 12.56 -9.38
CA LYS A 172 -3.52 13.43 -10.40
C LYS A 172 -2.08 13.88 -10.06
N ASN A 173 -1.56 13.55 -8.88
CA ASN A 173 -0.22 13.95 -8.48
C ASN A 173 0.83 13.37 -9.45
N PRO A 174 1.84 14.15 -9.90
CA PRO A 174 2.86 13.69 -10.84
C PRO A 174 3.62 12.43 -10.39
N SER A 175 3.94 12.31 -9.10
CA SER A 175 4.62 11.11 -8.57
C SER A 175 3.74 9.86 -8.65
N ILE A 176 2.42 10.01 -8.46
CA ILE A 176 1.47 8.92 -8.59
C ILE A 176 1.27 8.55 -10.06
N GLN A 177 1.10 9.54 -10.93
CA GLN A 177 0.97 9.34 -12.38
C GLN A 177 2.23 8.72 -12.98
N ALA A 178 3.43 9.10 -12.53
CA ALA A 178 4.67 8.48 -12.95
C ALA A 178 4.72 6.98 -12.60
N ARG A 179 4.26 6.61 -11.40
CA ARG A 179 4.14 5.21 -10.99
C ARG A 179 3.11 4.45 -11.83
N ILE A 180 1.95 5.05 -12.09
CA ILE A 180 0.93 4.44 -12.97
C ILE A 180 1.48 4.27 -14.39
N LYS A 181 2.21 5.26 -14.91
CA LYS A 181 2.87 5.18 -16.21
C LYS A 181 3.88 4.02 -16.28
N GLN A 182 4.68 3.84 -15.23
CA GLN A 182 5.65 2.75 -15.16
C GLN A 182 4.97 1.38 -15.26
N GLU A 183 3.84 1.20 -14.57
CA GLU A 183 3.08 -0.07 -14.59
C GLU A 183 2.30 -0.28 -15.89
N MET A 184 1.74 0.78 -16.47
CA MET A 184 0.97 0.69 -17.72
C MET A 184 1.84 0.65 -18.98
N GLY A 185 3.11 1.06 -18.87
CA GLY A 185 4.04 1.14 -19.99
C GLY A 185 3.48 1.99 -21.13
N ASP A 186 3.54 1.43 -22.34
CA ASP A 186 3.08 2.13 -23.55
C ASP A 186 1.60 2.50 -23.46
N PHE A 187 0.76 1.70 -22.79
CA PHE A 187 -0.68 1.90 -22.72
C PHE A 187 -1.13 3.03 -21.79
N TYR A 188 -0.19 3.69 -21.12
CA TYR A 188 -0.50 4.80 -20.23
C TYR A 188 -1.14 5.98 -20.98
N VAL A 189 -2.22 6.51 -20.40
CA VAL A 189 -2.87 7.75 -20.85
C VAL A 189 -2.88 8.74 -19.68
N SER A 190 -2.44 9.97 -19.91
CA SER A 190 -2.35 10.96 -18.83
C SER A 190 -3.60 11.86 -18.75
N PRO A 191 -4.18 12.08 -17.56
CA PRO A 191 -4.00 11.31 -16.33
C PRO A 191 -4.84 10.02 -16.36
N THR A 192 -4.32 8.92 -15.81
CA THR A 192 -5.12 7.72 -15.56
C THR A 192 -5.63 7.75 -14.12
N LEU A 193 -6.94 7.62 -13.93
CA LEU A 193 -7.56 7.58 -12.60
C LEU A 193 -7.90 6.14 -12.21
N ALA A 194 -7.60 5.78 -10.96
CA ALA A 194 -7.82 4.44 -10.41
C ALA A 194 -9.29 4.18 -10.02
N ASP A 195 -10.10 5.24 -9.94
CA ASP A 195 -11.53 5.17 -9.61
C ASP A 195 -12.46 5.18 -10.84
N TRP A 196 -11.90 5.14 -12.05
CA TRP A 196 -12.69 4.99 -13.27
C TRP A 196 -13.49 3.70 -13.26
N ASN A 197 -14.78 3.82 -13.57
CA ASN A 197 -15.62 2.65 -13.85
C ASN A 197 -15.30 2.07 -15.24
N ASN A 198 -15.86 0.91 -15.57
CA ASN A 198 -15.57 0.21 -16.82
C ASN A 198 -15.87 1.05 -18.08
N VAL A 199 -16.88 1.92 -18.04
CA VAL A 199 -17.22 2.79 -19.18
C VAL A 199 -16.17 3.87 -19.35
N GLN A 200 -15.79 4.54 -18.26
CA GLN A 200 -14.76 5.57 -18.27
C GLN A 200 -13.39 4.99 -18.66
N PHE A 201 -13.03 3.83 -18.11
CA PHE A 201 -11.78 3.16 -18.46
C PHE A 201 -11.75 2.75 -19.94
N LYS A 202 -12.87 2.22 -20.47
CA LYS A 202 -12.98 1.89 -21.89
C LYS A 202 -12.74 3.14 -22.77
N GLN A 203 -13.43 4.23 -22.46
CA GLN A 203 -13.36 5.47 -23.24
C GLN A 203 -11.99 6.15 -23.16
N HIS A 204 -11.42 6.25 -21.95
CA HIS A 204 -10.20 7.04 -21.73
C HIS A 204 -8.91 6.24 -21.90
N VAL A 205 -8.93 4.91 -21.74
CA VAL A 205 -7.74 4.05 -21.86
C VAL A 205 -7.85 3.15 -23.08
N LEU A 206 -8.87 2.29 -23.15
CA LEU A 206 -8.90 1.26 -24.19
C LEU A 206 -9.06 1.85 -25.60
N GLU A 207 -10.08 2.67 -25.82
CA GLU A 207 -10.39 3.23 -27.14
C GLU A 207 -9.25 4.13 -27.65
N VAL A 208 -8.66 4.94 -26.77
CA VAL A 208 -7.48 5.77 -27.10
C VAL A 208 -6.29 4.91 -27.54
N ASN A 209 -6.01 3.83 -26.80
CA ASN A 209 -4.90 2.93 -27.10
C ASN A 209 -5.14 2.11 -28.38
N VAL A 210 -6.36 1.62 -28.58
CA VAL A 210 -6.76 0.92 -29.82
C VAL A 210 -6.56 1.85 -31.00
N GLN A 211 -7.10 3.07 -30.97
CA GLN A 211 -6.91 4.02 -32.06
C GLN A 211 -5.44 4.35 -32.33
N ARG A 212 -4.63 4.51 -31.28
CA ARG A 212 -3.19 4.76 -31.42
C ARG A 212 -2.49 3.59 -32.11
N LYS A 213 -2.74 2.35 -31.67
CA LYS A 213 -2.18 1.15 -32.32
C LYS A 213 -2.72 0.93 -33.73
N THR A 214 -4.00 1.22 -33.98
CA THR A 214 -4.56 1.19 -35.34
C THR A 214 -3.84 2.18 -36.25
N ARG A 215 -3.58 3.41 -35.80
CA ARG A 215 -2.81 4.39 -36.58
C ARG A 215 -1.37 3.95 -36.82
N GLU A 216 -0.72 3.37 -35.82
CA GLU A 216 0.63 2.79 -35.95
C GLU A 216 0.65 1.70 -37.02
N PHE A 217 -0.25 0.71 -36.94
CA PHE A 217 -0.34 -0.36 -37.93
C PHE A 217 -0.71 0.14 -39.34
N ILE A 218 -1.65 1.09 -39.46
CA ILE A 218 -1.97 1.70 -40.76
C ILE A 218 -0.75 2.43 -41.32
N GLY A 219 0.04 3.09 -40.46
CA GLY A 219 1.30 3.72 -40.86
C GLY A 219 2.27 2.69 -41.43
N ILE A 220 2.51 1.59 -40.72
CA ILE A 220 3.37 0.49 -41.17
C ILE A 220 2.87 -0.11 -42.50
N LEU A 221 1.56 -0.37 -42.62
CA LEU A 221 0.97 -0.96 -43.83
C LEU A 221 1.02 -0.02 -45.05
N LYS A 222 1.05 1.29 -44.83
CA LYS A 222 1.17 2.30 -45.88
C LYS A 222 2.61 2.75 -46.13
N ALA A 223 3.53 2.40 -45.24
CA ALA A 223 4.92 2.78 -45.33
C ALA A 223 5.53 2.18 -46.59
N GLN A 224 6.36 2.98 -47.27
CA GLN A 224 7.03 2.51 -48.47
C GLN A 224 8.16 1.54 -48.11
N GLN A 225 8.52 0.63 -49.02
CA GLN A 225 9.63 -0.33 -48.84
C GLN A 225 10.93 0.36 -48.38
N LYS A 226 11.18 1.60 -48.82
CA LYS A 226 12.32 2.43 -48.42
C LYS A 226 12.36 2.74 -46.91
N GLU A 227 11.21 2.86 -46.25
CA GLU A 227 11.15 3.14 -44.80
C GLU A 227 11.59 1.95 -43.94
N PHE A 228 11.60 0.73 -44.51
CA PHE A 228 12.07 -0.50 -43.88
C PHE A 228 13.54 -0.81 -44.20
N GLY A 229 14.14 -0.09 -45.15
CA GLY A 229 15.55 -0.24 -45.54
C GLY A 229 16.50 0.47 -44.57
N ASP A 230 17.80 0.34 -44.82
CA ASP A 230 18.85 0.95 -44.00
C ASP A 230 18.69 2.48 -43.91
N GLY A 231 18.63 3.01 -42.68
CA GLY A 231 18.40 4.43 -42.40
C GLY A 231 16.93 4.85 -42.42
N GLY A 232 15.99 3.91 -42.62
CA GLY A 232 14.55 4.14 -42.56
C GLY A 232 13.98 4.16 -41.14
N SER A 233 12.81 4.77 -40.95
CA SER A 233 12.14 4.85 -39.64
C SER A 233 11.64 3.51 -39.10
N LEU A 234 11.51 2.50 -39.96
CA LEU A 234 11.05 1.14 -39.64
C LEU A 234 12.14 0.10 -39.94
N GLU A 235 13.42 0.50 -40.00
CA GLU A 235 14.55 -0.38 -40.29
C GLU A 235 14.60 -1.57 -39.31
N HIS A 236 14.38 -1.32 -38.02
CA HIS A 236 14.46 -2.34 -36.98
C HIS A 236 13.37 -3.40 -37.17
N GLU A 237 12.13 -2.95 -37.35
CA GLU A 237 10.94 -3.77 -37.60
C GLU A 237 11.11 -4.55 -38.90
N GLY A 238 11.61 -3.92 -39.97
CA GLY A 238 11.89 -4.55 -41.25
C GLY A 238 12.93 -5.66 -41.13
N LYS A 239 14.08 -5.39 -40.51
CA LYS A 239 15.14 -6.38 -40.30
C LYS A 239 14.69 -7.52 -39.39
N GLN A 240 13.95 -7.23 -38.34
CA GLN A 240 13.42 -8.28 -37.45
C GLN A 240 12.39 -9.16 -38.17
N ALA A 241 11.46 -8.57 -38.92
CA ALA A 241 10.48 -9.31 -39.69
C ALA A 241 11.15 -10.20 -40.73
N LEU A 242 12.16 -9.68 -41.45
CA LEU A 242 12.95 -10.45 -42.40
C LEU A 242 13.64 -11.64 -41.74
N ARG A 243 14.32 -11.41 -40.61
CA ARG A 243 14.99 -12.47 -39.83
C ARG A 243 14.00 -13.53 -39.36
N ALA A 244 12.87 -13.11 -38.79
CA ALA A 244 11.84 -14.02 -38.29
C ALA A 244 11.19 -14.84 -39.41
N THR A 245 11.11 -14.28 -40.62
CA THR A 245 10.49 -14.94 -41.78
C THR A 245 11.45 -15.87 -42.50
N ILE A 246 12.71 -15.46 -42.70
CA ILE A 246 13.69 -16.17 -43.55
C ILE A 246 14.55 -17.17 -42.77
N ILE A 247 14.98 -16.84 -41.54
CA ILE A 247 15.93 -17.69 -40.80
C ILE A 247 15.34 -19.08 -40.48
N PRO A 248 14.09 -19.22 -39.99
CA PRO A 248 13.57 -20.53 -39.64
C PRO A 248 13.49 -21.47 -40.86
N PRO A 249 12.96 -21.06 -42.04
CA PRO A 249 12.97 -21.89 -43.23
C PRO A 249 14.38 -22.33 -43.66
N ILE A 250 15.39 -21.45 -43.65
CA ILE A 250 16.77 -21.83 -43.99
C ILE A 250 17.28 -22.92 -43.04
N SER A 251 17.09 -22.72 -41.73
CA SER A 251 17.53 -23.70 -40.72
C SER A 251 16.81 -25.04 -40.92
N MET A 252 15.49 -25.02 -41.12
CA MET A 252 14.70 -26.23 -41.36
C MET A 252 15.14 -26.95 -42.63
N SER A 253 15.44 -26.21 -43.70
CA SER A 253 15.93 -26.75 -44.97
C SER A 253 17.26 -27.48 -44.77
N LEU A 254 18.21 -26.82 -44.10
CA LEU A 254 19.52 -27.41 -43.83
C LEU A 254 19.41 -28.65 -42.93
N SER A 255 18.57 -28.59 -41.89
CA SER A 255 18.34 -29.73 -40.99
C SER A 255 17.73 -30.92 -41.74
N LEU A 256 16.66 -30.69 -42.53
CA LEU A 256 16.03 -31.73 -43.32
C LEU A 256 17.02 -32.32 -44.32
N PHE A 257 17.78 -31.49 -45.02
CA PHE A 257 18.81 -31.92 -45.95
C PHE A 257 19.84 -32.85 -45.29
N LEU A 258 20.37 -32.48 -44.12
CA LEU A 258 21.35 -33.30 -43.40
C LEU A 258 20.77 -34.64 -42.95
N VAL A 259 19.49 -34.67 -42.54
CA VAL A 259 18.79 -35.91 -42.18
C VAL A 259 18.65 -36.82 -43.39
N ILE A 260 18.14 -36.32 -44.52
CA ILE A 260 17.98 -37.12 -45.74
C ILE A 260 19.33 -37.64 -46.22
N LEU A 261 20.36 -36.79 -46.22
CA LEU A 261 21.73 -37.17 -46.56
C LEU A 261 22.26 -38.28 -45.64
N THR A 262 21.94 -38.23 -44.34
CA THR A 262 22.35 -39.27 -43.39
C THR A 262 21.65 -40.59 -43.72
N VAL A 263 20.33 -40.57 -43.94
CA VAL A 263 19.54 -41.74 -44.30
C VAL A 263 20.05 -42.38 -45.60
N VAL A 264 20.28 -41.57 -46.63
CA VAL A 264 20.74 -42.05 -47.95
C VAL A 264 22.15 -42.63 -47.90
N LYS A 265 23.02 -42.18 -46.97
CA LYS A 265 24.35 -42.75 -46.77
C LYS A 265 24.34 -44.10 -46.05
N LEU A 266 23.28 -44.45 -45.30
CA LEU A 266 23.23 -45.68 -44.49
C LEU A 266 23.35 -46.95 -45.34
N PRO A 267 22.58 -47.15 -46.45
CA PRO A 267 22.70 -48.34 -47.29
C PRO A 267 24.10 -48.55 -47.87
N GLY A 268 24.77 -47.48 -48.28
CA GLY A 268 26.15 -47.56 -48.79
C GLY A 268 27.13 -48.05 -47.72
N LYS A 269 26.94 -47.62 -46.47
CA LYS A 269 27.76 -48.06 -45.34
C LYS A 269 27.45 -49.49 -44.88
N THR A 270 26.18 -49.91 -44.91
CA THR A 270 25.81 -51.29 -44.56
C THR A 270 26.35 -52.28 -45.60
N VAL A 271 26.28 -51.94 -46.89
CA VAL A 271 26.90 -52.75 -47.97
C VAL A 271 28.42 -52.81 -47.81
N ALA A 272 29.08 -51.67 -47.51
CA ALA A 272 30.52 -51.66 -47.24
C ALA A 272 30.89 -52.55 -46.04
N LEU A 273 30.05 -52.57 -44.99
CA LEU A 273 30.25 -53.40 -43.81
C LEU A 273 30.07 -54.89 -44.13
N LEU A 274 29.07 -55.25 -44.93
CA LEU A 274 28.82 -56.63 -45.41
C LEU A 274 29.91 -57.16 -46.36
N GLN A 275 30.54 -56.26 -47.13
CA GLN A 275 31.70 -56.60 -47.96
C GLN A 275 32.95 -56.84 -47.12
N VAL A 276 33.13 -56.10 -46.02
CA VAL A 276 34.24 -56.29 -45.08
C VAL A 276 34.04 -57.56 -44.25
N SER A 277 32.81 -57.92 -43.90
CA SER A 277 32.49 -59.16 -43.17
C SER A 277 32.49 -60.43 -44.04
N GLY A 278 32.93 -60.35 -45.30
CA GLY A 278 33.11 -61.49 -46.19
C GLY A 278 31.82 -62.08 -46.78
N VAL A 279 30.66 -61.47 -46.54
CA VAL A 279 29.34 -61.97 -47.00
C VAL A 279 29.09 -61.62 -48.48
N MET A 280 29.71 -60.56 -49.01
CA MET A 280 29.65 -60.19 -50.42
C MET A 280 31.04 -60.10 -51.08
N LYS A 281 31.19 -60.70 -52.27
CA LYS A 281 32.43 -60.62 -53.07
C LYS A 281 32.64 -59.22 -53.67
N LYS A 282 33.85 -58.68 -53.59
CA LYS A 282 34.25 -57.42 -54.23
C LYS A 282 34.23 -57.56 -55.76
N GLY A 283 33.39 -56.77 -56.43
CA GLY A 283 33.40 -56.64 -57.89
C GLY A 283 34.67 -55.92 -58.39
N ALA A 284 35.32 -56.49 -59.40
CA ALA A 284 36.49 -55.94 -60.08
C ALA A 284 36.05 -55.10 -61.29
N GLY A 285 36.46 -53.83 -61.34
CA GLY A 285 36.22 -52.96 -62.49
C GLY A 285 37.00 -51.65 -62.41
N ASN A 286 37.55 -51.18 -63.54
CA ASN A 286 38.54 -50.09 -63.66
C ASN A 286 37.98 -48.65 -63.55
N HIS A 287 36.67 -48.46 -63.33
CA HIS A 287 36.05 -47.13 -63.18
C HIS A 287 35.79 -46.73 -61.72
N LYS A 288 36.56 -47.26 -60.76
CA LYS A 288 36.30 -47.11 -59.30
C LYS A 288 36.14 -45.66 -58.86
N LEU A 289 36.89 -44.71 -59.43
CA LEU A 289 36.84 -43.31 -59.01
C LEU A 289 35.58 -42.59 -59.52
N ALA A 290 35.21 -42.80 -60.79
CA ALA A 290 34.01 -42.21 -61.39
C ALA A 290 32.72 -42.81 -60.80
N HIS A 291 32.67 -44.13 -60.61
CA HIS A 291 31.53 -44.77 -59.93
C HIS A 291 31.45 -44.39 -58.45
N ALA A 292 32.58 -44.29 -57.74
CA ALA A 292 32.55 -43.87 -56.33
C ALA A 292 32.15 -42.39 -56.16
N ALA A 293 32.51 -41.52 -57.12
CA ALA A 293 32.06 -40.12 -57.14
C ALA A 293 30.57 -40.03 -57.49
N ALA A 294 30.11 -40.74 -58.53
CA ALA A 294 28.70 -40.78 -58.92
C ALA A 294 27.81 -41.33 -57.78
N LEU A 295 28.24 -42.38 -57.08
CA LEU A 295 27.49 -42.97 -55.96
C LEU A 295 27.40 -42.03 -54.74
N LYS A 296 28.29 -41.05 -54.63
CA LYS A 296 28.30 -40.06 -53.53
C LYS A 296 27.60 -38.75 -53.90
N VAL A 297 27.67 -38.33 -55.16
CA VAL A 297 27.17 -37.02 -55.64
C VAL A 297 25.77 -37.13 -56.28
N ALA A 298 25.46 -38.22 -56.99
CA ALA A 298 24.14 -38.39 -57.61
C ALA A 298 22.99 -38.38 -56.59
N PRO A 299 23.10 -39.00 -55.39
CA PRO A 299 22.02 -38.93 -54.41
C PRO A 299 21.83 -37.50 -53.88
N LEU A 300 22.90 -36.72 -53.75
CA LEU A 300 22.82 -35.31 -53.32
C LEU A 300 22.07 -34.46 -54.35
N LEU A 301 22.35 -34.65 -55.63
CA LEU A 301 21.66 -33.94 -56.72
C LEU A 301 20.20 -34.38 -56.83
N ILE A 302 19.92 -35.67 -56.67
CA ILE A 302 18.55 -36.21 -56.67
C ILE A 302 17.74 -35.59 -55.54
N ILE A 303 18.28 -35.55 -54.30
CA ILE A 303 17.56 -34.99 -53.14
C ILE A 303 17.22 -33.50 -53.35
N PHE A 304 18.08 -32.73 -54.01
CA PHE A 304 17.90 -31.29 -54.21
C PHE A 304 16.98 -30.97 -55.40
N VAL A 305 17.09 -31.73 -56.49
CA VAL A 305 16.46 -31.39 -57.77
C VAL A 305 15.14 -32.12 -57.98
N LEU A 306 15.03 -33.41 -57.61
CA LEU A 306 13.83 -34.20 -57.92
C LEU A 306 12.55 -33.65 -57.28
N PRO A 307 12.55 -33.29 -55.97
CA PRO A 307 11.32 -32.83 -55.32
C PRO A 307 10.77 -31.54 -55.93
N VAL A 308 11.65 -30.62 -56.36
CA VAL A 308 11.26 -29.33 -56.93
C VAL A 308 10.83 -29.47 -58.40
N MET A 309 11.42 -30.40 -59.17
CA MET A 309 11.08 -30.59 -60.58
C MET A 309 9.84 -31.46 -60.82
N LEU A 310 9.52 -32.38 -59.91
CA LEU A 310 8.49 -33.40 -60.15
C LEU A 310 7.21 -33.21 -59.35
N TRP A 311 7.22 -32.33 -58.34
CA TRP A 311 6.10 -32.19 -57.40
C TRP A 311 5.66 -30.75 -57.22
N ASP A 312 4.48 -30.47 -57.76
CA ASP A 312 3.68 -29.31 -57.36
C ASP A 312 2.83 -29.66 -56.13
N ASN A 313 2.64 -28.68 -55.26
CA ASN A 313 1.76 -28.83 -54.11
C ASN A 313 0.90 -27.58 -53.90
N LYS A 314 -0.04 -27.67 -52.94
CA LYS A 314 -0.97 -26.58 -52.62
C LYS A 314 -0.27 -25.26 -52.23
N TYR A 315 0.98 -25.32 -51.77
CA TYR A 315 1.75 -24.16 -51.34
C TYR A 315 2.56 -23.51 -52.47
N THR A 316 2.89 -24.26 -53.53
CA THR A 316 3.60 -23.77 -54.73
C THR A 316 2.67 -23.47 -55.91
N ASP A 317 1.35 -23.65 -55.75
CA ASP A 317 0.35 -23.26 -56.74
C ASP A 317 0.37 -21.74 -56.98
N GLU A 318 0.38 -21.31 -58.24
CA GLU A 318 0.37 -19.89 -58.65
C GLU A 318 -0.74 -19.06 -57.98
N LYS A 319 -1.87 -19.68 -57.61
CA LYS A 319 -2.99 -18.99 -56.95
C LYS A 319 -2.83 -18.87 -55.43
N SER A 320 -1.77 -19.47 -54.86
CA SER A 320 -1.50 -19.45 -53.43
C SER A 320 -0.88 -18.11 -53.02
N ALA A 321 -1.33 -17.57 -51.89
CA ALA A 321 -0.67 -16.42 -51.26
C ALA A 321 0.81 -16.72 -50.89
N VAL A 322 1.14 -18.00 -50.71
CA VAL A 322 2.51 -18.45 -50.47
C VAL A 322 3.35 -18.32 -51.74
N ASN A 323 2.78 -18.57 -52.92
CA ASN A 323 3.53 -18.43 -54.18
C ASN A 323 3.88 -16.96 -54.47
N TYR A 324 2.95 -16.02 -54.21
CA TYR A 324 3.27 -14.59 -54.28
C TYR A 324 4.45 -14.21 -53.36
N PHE A 325 4.52 -14.80 -52.17
CA PHE A 325 5.64 -14.58 -51.26
C PHE A 325 6.95 -15.17 -51.82
N LEU A 326 6.89 -16.38 -52.39
CA LEU A 326 8.04 -17.01 -53.02
C LEU A 326 8.57 -16.20 -54.20
N ASP A 327 7.69 -15.74 -55.10
CA ASP A 327 8.05 -14.86 -56.23
C ASP A 327 8.76 -13.59 -55.75
N LYS A 328 8.29 -12.98 -54.65
CA LYS A 328 8.95 -11.80 -54.06
C LYS A 328 10.28 -12.11 -53.40
N VAL A 329 10.44 -13.28 -52.80
CA VAL A 329 11.73 -13.73 -52.29
C VAL A 329 12.70 -14.02 -53.43
N ASP A 330 12.22 -14.55 -54.55
CA ASP A 330 13.03 -14.82 -55.75
C ASP A 330 13.55 -13.52 -56.40
N GLU A 331 12.70 -12.48 -56.43
CA GLU A 331 13.09 -11.15 -56.95
C GLU A 331 14.12 -10.43 -56.06
N GLU A 332 14.02 -10.56 -54.74
CA GLU A 332 14.70 -9.67 -53.78
C GLU A 332 15.79 -10.35 -52.93
N SER A 333 15.92 -11.69 -52.98
CA SER A 333 16.86 -12.45 -52.14
C SER A 333 17.93 -13.20 -52.94
N SER A 334 18.84 -13.87 -52.22
CA SER A 334 19.85 -14.70 -52.87
C SER A 334 19.23 -15.99 -53.42
N PHE A 335 19.73 -16.46 -54.57
CA PHE A 335 19.33 -17.72 -55.19
C PHE A 335 19.28 -18.90 -54.19
N LEU A 336 20.24 -18.98 -53.27
CA LEU A 336 20.28 -20.05 -52.26
C LEU A 336 19.11 -19.97 -51.27
N THR A 337 18.67 -18.76 -50.92
CA THR A 337 17.57 -18.54 -49.97
C THR A 337 16.24 -18.90 -50.62
N SER A 338 15.98 -18.36 -51.80
CA SER A 338 14.85 -18.68 -52.66
C SER A 338 14.72 -20.19 -52.86
N HIS A 339 15.79 -20.83 -53.35
CA HIS A 339 15.76 -22.25 -53.66
C HIS A 339 15.58 -23.12 -52.42
N ALA A 340 16.20 -22.77 -51.28
CA ALA A 340 15.99 -23.50 -50.04
C ALA A 340 14.53 -23.45 -49.56
N LEU A 341 13.87 -22.29 -49.69
CA LEU A 341 12.46 -22.12 -49.35
C LEU A 341 11.55 -22.94 -50.27
N HIS A 342 11.76 -22.86 -51.58
CA HIS A 342 11.04 -23.70 -52.55
C HIS A 342 11.24 -25.18 -52.26
N TRP A 343 12.49 -25.61 -52.07
CA TRP A 343 12.82 -26.99 -51.77
C TRP A 343 12.19 -27.46 -50.46
N LEU A 344 12.17 -26.65 -49.40
CA LEU A 344 11.55 -27.01 -48.13
C LEU A 344 10.05 -27.22 -48.29
N LEU A 345 9.37 -26.28 -48.95
CA LEU A 345 7.92 -26.30 -49.11
C LEU A 345 7.46 -27.47 -49.98
N THR A 346 8.25 -27.90 -50.96
CA THR A 346 7.97 -29.09 -51.77
C THR A 346 8.36 -30.39 -51.07
N THR A 347 9.52 -30.43 -50.43
CA THR A 347 10.13 -31.66 -49.90
C THR A 347 9.58 -32.06 -48.52
N GLN A 348 9.32 -31.11 -47.62
CA GLN A 348 8.89 -31.43 -46.26
C GLN A 348 7.56 -32.20 -46.21
N PRO A 349 6.50 -31.83 -46.96
CA PRO A 349 5.24 -32.59 -47.00
C PRO A 349 5.40 -34.01 -47.54
N MET A 350 6.38 -34.23 -48.42
CA MET A 350 6.69 -35.56 -48.97
C MET A 350 7.45 -36.42 -47.95
N MET A 351 8.43 -35.84 -47.26
CA MET A 351 9.34 -36.58 -46.37
C MET A 351 8.73 -36.87 -45.00
N GLN A 352 7.85 -36.02 -44.50
CA GLN A 352 7.26 -36.18 -43.17
C GLN A 352 6.45 -37.50 -43.02
N PRO A 353 5.54 -37.87 -43.94
CA PRO A 353 4.83 -39.15 -43.87
C PRO A 353 5.77 -40.37 -43.94
N MET A 354 6.86 -40.27 -44.70
CA MET A 354 7.87 -41.34 -44.76
C MET A 354 8.59 -41.51 -43.42
N GLY A 355 8.95 -40.40 -42.77
CA GLY A 355 9.54 -40.40 -41.42
C GLY A 355 8.61 -41.01 -40.38
N GLU A 356 7.32 -40.64 -40.40
CA GLU A 356 6.29 -41.23 -39.53
C GLU A 356 6.12 -42.73 -39.77
N GLY A 357 6.18 -43.18 -41.02
CA GLY A 357 6.17 -44.61 -41.36
C GLY A 357 7.36 -45.37 -40.77
N VAL A 358 8.56 -44.79 -40.84
CA VAL A 358 9.78 -45.37 -40.24
C VAL A 358 9.66 -45.40 -38.71
N ASP A 359 9.19 -44.33 -38.09
CA ASP A 359 9.01 -44.28 -36.63
C ASP A 359 7.95 -45.27 -36.13
N ASN A 360 6.84 -45.42 -36.86
CA ASN A 360 5.82 -46.41 -36.53
C ASN A 360 6.36 -47.85 -36.60
N GLY A 361 7.28 -48.13 -37.53
CA GLY A 361 7.93 -49.44 -37.66
C GLY A 361 9.03 -49.71 -36.63
N LEU A 362 9.84 -48.70 -36.29
CA LEU A 362 10.99 -48.83 -35.40
C LEU A 362 10.71 -48.45 -33.94
N GLY A 363 9.59 -47.78 -33.67
CA GLY A 363 9.18 -47.34 -32.34
C GLY A 363 10.14 -46.33 -31.69
N ILE A 364 10.83 -45.51 -32.48
CA ILE A 364 11.90 -44.62 -32.00
C ILE A 364 11.34 -43.59 -31.01
N THR A 365 10.22 -42.94 -31.33
CA THR A 365 9.56 -41.97 -30.44
C THR A 365 9.02 -42.63 -29.18
N ARG A 366 8.56 -43.88 -29.27
CA ARG A 366 8.12 -44.66 -28.10
C ARG A 366 9.30 -45.00 -27.18
N ALA A 367 10.44 -45.36 -27.75
CA ALA A 367 11.67 -45.58 -27.00
C ALA A 367 12.18 -44.29 -26.35
N PHE A 368 12.06 -43.14 -27.03
CA PHE A 368 12.46 -41.84 -26.48
C PHE A 368 11.62 -41.42 -25.26
N LYS A 369 10.32 -41.74 -25.23
CA LYS A 369 9.45 -41.49 -24.05
C LYS A 369 9.94 -42.17 -22.77
N VAL A 370 10.72 -43.25 -22.88
CA VAL A 370 11.30 -43.94 -21.71
C VAL A 370 12.43 -43.13 -21.08
N ILE A 371 13.19 -42.38 -21.89
CA ILE A 371 14.35 -41.57 -21.43
C ILE A 371 14.00 -40.08 -21.23
N GLU A 372 12.86 -39.63 -21.75
CA GLU A 372 12.34 -38.26 -21.60
C GLU A 372 12.36 -37.73 -20.15
N PRO A 373 11.94 -38.48 -19.11
CA PRO A 373 11.98 -37.98 -17.73
C PRO A 373 13.40 -37.71 -17.22
N ALA A 374 14.38 -38.51 -17.65
CA ALA A 374 15.77 -38.35 -17.25
C ALA A 374 16.40 -37.11 -17.89
N ILE A 375 16.11 -36.86 -19.18
CA ILE A 375 16.56 -35.67 -19.89
C ILE A 375 15.89 -34.41 -19.31
N ALA A 376 14.58 -34.46 -19.04
CA ALA A 376 13.86 -33.35 -18.40
C ALA A 376 14.40 -33.01 -17.00
N SER A 377 14.89 -34.02 -16.27
CA SER A 377 15.54 -33.81 -14.97
C SER A 377 16.93 -33.18 -15.08
N PHE A 378 17.63 -33.43 -16.19
CA PHE A 378 18.92 -32.85 -16.50
C PHE A 378 18.80 -31.39 -16.96
N ASP A 379 17.84 -31.07 -17.82
CA ASP A 379 17.55 -29.69 -18.24
C ASP A 379 17.18 -28.79 -17.06
N LYS A 380 16.42 -29.31 -16.09
CA LYS A 380 16.13 -28.59 -14.83
C LYS A 380 17.36 -28.31 -13.97
N ARG A 381 18.42 -29.11 -14.10
CA ARG A 381 19.65 -28.95 -13.32
C ARG A 381 20.65 -28.01 -13.97
N PHE A 382 20.59 -27.82 -15.29
CA PHE A 382 21.62 -27.09 -16.06
C PHE A 382 21.08 -25.98 -16.97
N GLY A 383 19.76 -25.82 -17.14
CA GLY A 383 19.12 -24.77 -17.94
C GLY A 383 18.72 -23.54 -17.11
N GLY A 384 19.13 -22.36 -17.57
CA GLY A 384 18.74 -21.05 -17.02
C GLY A 384 17.23 -20.74 -17.14
N GLU A 385 16.79 -19.79 -16.31
CA GLU A 385 15.43 -19.26 -16.12
C GLU A 385 14.29 -20.07 -16.78
N GLU A 386 13.59 -20.86 -15.94
CA GLU A 386 12.25 -21.36 -16.28
C GLU A 386 11.39 -20.19 -16.79
N VAL A 387 11.01 -20.22 -18.07
CA VAL A 387 9.77 -19.59 -18.50
C VAL A 387 8.67 -20.35 -17.76
N LYS A 388 8.30 -19.84 -16.57
CA LYS A 388 7.23 -20.41 -15.76
C LYS A 388 6.01 -20.50 -16.66
N PRO A 389 5.46 -21.70 -16.90
CA PRO A 389 4.17 -21.79 -17.56
C PRO A 389 3.23 -20.91 -16.74
N VAL A 390 2.61 -19.93 -17.40
CA VAL A 390 1.54 -19.14 -16.81
C VAL A 390 0.61 -20.15 -16.18
N LYS A 391 0.57 -20.21 -14.85
CA LYS A 391 -0.40 -21.03 -14.14
C LYS A 391 -1.74 -20.54 -14.66
N THR A 392 -2.36 -21.32 -15.53
CA THR A 392 -3.78 -21.20 -15.83
C THR A 392 -4.45 -21.38 -14.48
N ARG A 393 -4.69 -20.26 -13.79
CA ARG A 393 -5.45 -20.24 -12.55
C ARG A 393 -6.75 -20.95 -12.89
N ALA A 394 -6.96 -22.12 -12.29
CA ALA A 394 -8.25 -22.78 -12.30
C ALA A 394 -9.31 -21.71 -12.05
N ILE A 395 -10.25 -21.56 -12.98
CA ILE A 395 -11.35 -20.59 -12.90
C ILE A 395 -12.03 -20.86 -11.56
N PRO A 396 -11.96 -19.94 -10.59
CA PRO A 396 -12.50 -20.22 -9.28
C PRO A 396 -14.03 -20.35 -9.40
N GLY A 397 -14.58 -21.42 -8.82
CA GLY A 397 -16.01 -21.68 -8.81
C GLY A 397 -16.82 -20.47 -8.31
N LEU A 398 -17.99 -20.25 -8.91
CA LEU A 398 -18.91 -19.20 -8.49
C LEU A 398 -19.53 -19.56 -7.13
N TYR A 399 -19.64 -18.57 -6.24
CA TYR A 399 -20.28 -18.73 -4.93
C TYR A 399 -21.54 -17.85 -4.83
N PRO A 400 -22.63 -18.34 -4.21
CA PRO A 400 -23.84 -17.55 -4.03
C PRO A 400 -23.65 -16.49 -2.95
N LEU A 401 -23.83 -15.21 -3.28
CA LEU A 401 -23.78 -14.09 -2.34
C LEU A 401 -25.16 -13.80 -1.74
N THR A 402 -25.26 -13.74 -0.41
CA THR A 402 -26.48 -13.34 0.31
C THR A 402 -26.21 -12.23 1.31
N ILE A 403 -26.93 -11.12 1.18
CA ILE A 403 -26.90 -9.97 2.09
C ILE A 403 -28.17 -9.96 2.95
N LYS A 404 -28.01 -9.97 4.27
CA LYS A 404 -29.10 -9.81 5.26
C LYS A 404 -29.04 -8.40 5.83
N THR A 405 -30.19 -7.72 5.92
CA THR A 405 -30.32 -6.37 6.48
C THR A 405 -31.33 -6.35 7.62
N ASN A 406 -31.17 -5.43 8.58
CA ASN A 406 -32.12 -5.19 9.68
C ASN A 406 -33.34 -4.37 9.26
N VAL A 407 -33.31 -3.70 8.10
CA VAL A 407 -34.40 -2.87 7.59
C VAL A 407 -35.19 -3.62 6.50
N PRO A 408 -36.52 -3.75 6.61
CA PRO A 408 -37.34 -4.36 5.56
C PRO A 408 -37.36 -3.48 4.30
N ASN A 409 -37.44 -4.10 3.13
CA ASN A 409 -37.49 -3.43 1.82
C ASN A 409 -36.29 -2.52 1.48
N ALA A 410 -35.12 -2.75 2.09
CA ALA A 410 -33.92 -2.01 1.75
C ALA A 410 -33.40 -2.36 0.34
N LYS A 411 -33.05 -1.34 -0.45
CA LYS A 411 -32.47 -1.50 -1.78
C LYS A 411 -30.98 -1.82 -1.68
N ILE A 412 -30.57 -2.99 -2.16
CA ILE A 412 -29.19 -3.48 -2.12
C ILE A 412 -28.57 -3.35 -3.51
N MET A 413 -27.37 -2.79 -3.60
CA MET A 413 -26.61 -2.64 -4.84
C MET A 413 -25.17 -3.10 -4.66
N ILE A 414 -24.63 -3.81 -5.64
CA ILE A 414 -23.20 -4.14 -5.70
C ILE A 414 -22.54 -3.10 -6.60
N MET A 415 -21.67 -2.28 -6.04
CA MET A 415 -21.15 -1.08 -6.69
C MET A 415 -20.01 -1.34 -7.67
N ASN A 416 -19.34 -2.50 -7.56
CA ASN A 416 -18.17 -2.83 -8.35
C ASN A 416 -18.41 -3.89 -9.44
N ILE A 417 -19.68 -4.23 -9.72
CA ILE A 417 -20.06 -5.13 -10.82
C ILE A 417 -21.33 -4.63 -11.53
N LYS A 418 -21.54 -5.08 -12.77
CA LYS A 418 -22.70 -4.72 -13.61
C LYS A 418 -24.04 -5.39 -13.21
N PRO A 419 -24.11 -6.70 -12.89
CA PRO A 419 -25.40 -7.32 -12.59
C PRO A 419 -26.00 -6.77 -11.30
N SER A 420 -27.32 -6.51 -11.34
CA SER A 420 -28.07 -6.10 -10.16
C SER A 420 -28.10 -7.21 -9.11
N TYR A 421 -28.05 -6.82 -7.83
CA TYR A 421 -28.11 -7.79 -6.73
C TYR A 421 -29.43 -8.56 -6.75
N LYS A 422 -29.32 -9.88 -6.67
CA LYS A 422 -30.41 -10.80 -6.32
C LYS A 422 -29.91 -11.71 -5.21
N PRO A 423 -30.74 -12.05 -4.20
CA PRO A 423 -30.35 -13.04 -3.20
C PRO A 423 -29.85 -14.33 -3.87
N GLY A 424 -28.63 -14.76 -3.54
CA GLY A 424 -28.02 -15.95 -4.12
C GLY A 424 -27.29 -15.75 -5.46
N ILE A 425 -27.04 -14.50 -5.88
CA ILE A 425 -26.27 -14.21 -7.11
C ILE A 425 -24.90 -14.92 -7.10
N GLN A 426 -24.61 -15.63 -8.18
CA GLN A 426 -23.38 -16.42 -8.36
C GLN A 426 -22.23 -15.52 -8.79
N LEU A 427 -21.22 -15.37 -7.94
CA LEU A 427 -20.09 -14.47 -8.16
C LEU A 427 -18.76 -15.18 -7.88
N PRO A 428 -17.67 -14.85 -8.62
CA PRO A 428 -16.36 -15.40 -8.32
C PRO A 428 -15.89 -14.93 -6.92
N PRO A 429 -15.00 -15.66 -6.23
CA PRO A 429 -14.45 -15.21 -4.96
C PRO A 429 -13.71 -13.89 -5.15
N GLY A 430 -13.96 -12.93 -4.26
CA GLY A 430 -13.49 -11.56 -4.46
C GLY A 430 -14.02 -10.59 -3.42
N GLN A 431 -13.59 -9.33 -3.53
CA GLN A 431 -14.10 -8.24 -2.71
C GLN A 431 -15.24 -7.53 -3.44
N TYR A 432 -16.36 -7.34 -2.76
CA TYR A 432 -17.55 -6.68 -3.30
C TYR A 432 -17.94 -5.51 -2.43
N ILE A 433 -18.25 -4.38 -3.06
CA ILE A 433 -18.69 -3.17 -2.38
C ILE A 433 -20.22 -3.14 -2.41
N ILE A 434 -20.84 -3.31 -1.26
CA ILE A 434 -22.29 -3.35 -1.10
C ILE A 434 -22.77 -2.00 -0.59
N ARG A 435 -23.78 -1.43 -1.27
CA ARG A 435 -24.52 -0.27 -0.80
C ARG A 435 -25.94 -0.72 -0.46
N VAL A 436 -26.36 -0.49 0.78
CA VAL A 436 -27.72 -0.76 1.24
C VAL A 436 -28.39 0.58 1.52
N VAL A 437 -29.58 0.80 0.94
CA VAL A 437 -30.36 2.03 1.07
C VAL A 437 -31.72 1.69 1.67
N ALA A 438 -32.04 2.27 2.81
CA ALA A 438 -33.34 2.13 3.47
C ALA A 438 -34.41 2.95 2.72
N PRO A 439 -35.71 2.60 2.86
CA PRO A 439 -36.81 3.34 2.23
C PRO A 439 -36.88 4.83 2.63
N ASP A 440 -36.37 5.16 3.83
CA ASP A 440 -36.28 6.53 4.36
C ASP A 440 -35.10 7.34 3.80
N GLY A 441 -34.30 6.76 2.90
CA GLY A 441 -33.16 7.41 2.24
C GLY A 441 -31.81 7.22 2.93
N ARG A 442 -31.75 6.62 4.13
CA ARG A 442 -30.46 6.33 4.79
C ARG A 442 -29.68 5.27 3.99
N ALA A 443 -28.37 5.46 3.84
CA ALA A 443 -27.54 4.56 3.06
C ALA A 443 -26.22 4.21 3.77
N VAL A 444 -25.87 2.93 3.78
CA VAL A 444 -24.60 2.41 4.33
C VAL A 444 -23.82 1.71 3.20
N ARG A 445 -22.50 1.90 3.20
CA ARG A 445 -21.57 1.19 2.31
C ARG A 445 -20.70 0.24 3.13
N ALA A 446 -20.59 -1.01 2.69
CA ALA A 446 -19.76 -2.02 3.33
C ALA A 446 -18.99 -2.84 2.28
N THR A 447 -17.74 -3.20 2.60
CA THR A 447 -16.93 -4.09 1.76
C THR A 447 -17.03 -5.51 2.32
N VAL A 448 -17.41 -6.47 1.48
CA VAL A 448 -17.53 -7.89 1.84
C VAL A 448 -16.55 -8.72 1.02
N LYS A 449 -15.93 -9.74 1.63
CA LYS A 449 -15.00 -10.65 0.95
C LYS A 449 -15.68 -12.01 0.77
N LEU A 450 -16.16 -12.28 -0.43
CA LEU A 450 -16.80 -13.54 -0.79
C LEU A 450 -15.74 -14.64 -0.91
N THR A 451 -15.90 -15.70 -0.12
CA THR A 451 -15.04 -16.89 -0.14
C THR A 451 -15.90 -18.14 -0.07
N GLU A 452 -15.31 -19.32 -0.31
CA GLU A 452 -16.01 -20.60 -0.17
C GLU A 452 -16.67 -20.78 1.20
N LYS A 453 -16.00 -20.31 2.27
CA LYS A 453 -16.45 -20.44 3.66
C LYS A 453 -17.40 -19.32 4.10
N GLN A 454 -17.42 -18.18 3.41
CA GLN A 454 -18.16 -16.99 3.82
C GLN A 454 -18.99 -16.41 2.68
N ARG A 455 -20.29 -16.73 2.70
CA ARG A 455 -21.27 -16.46 1.63
C ARG A 455 -22.43 -15.54 2.05
N VAL A 456 -22.63 -15.40 3.37
CA VAL A 456 -23.73 -14.62 3.96
C VAL A 456 -23.14 -13.47 4.77
N PHE A 457 -23.58 -12.25 4.49
CA PHE A 457 -23.13 -11.04 5.18
C PHE A 457 -24.32 -10.30 5.76
N ARG A 458 -24.20 -9.85 7.02
CA ARG A 458 -25.20 -9.02 7.67
C ARG A 458 -24.74 -7.57 7.65
N ILE A 459 -25.54 -6.68 7.08
CA ILE A 459 -25.27 -5.24 7.05
C ILE A 459 -26.41 -4.56 7.80
N ASN A 460 -26.06 -3.88 8.89
CA ASN A 460 -27.02 -3.11 9.66
C ASN A 460 -26.99 -1.65 9.19
N LEU A 461 -28.17 -1.08 8.99
CA LEU A 461 -28.42 0.34 8.76
C LEU A 461 -28.75 1.05 10.07
#